data_AF-A0A8J7VTW3-F1
#
_entry.id   AF-A0A8J7VTW3-F1
#
_cell.length_a   1.000
_cell.length_b   1.000
_cell.length_c   1.000
_cell.angle_alpha   90.00
_cell.angle_beta   90.00
_cell.angle_gamma   90.00
#
_symmetry.space_group_name_H-M   'P 1'
#
loop_
_entity.id
_entity.type
_entity.pdbx_description
1 polymer ?
#
loop_
_entity_poly.entity_id
_entity_poly.type
_entity_poly.pdbx_seq_one_letter_code
_entity_poly.pdbx_strand_id
1 'polypeptide(L)'
;MHIDFVEISNFRKLLAVRIDIAKKSTVFVGANNSGKSSAMVALRRFLVDHGELSINDFTLSHWAAINALGRAWEAETEGGEAEEFDWGSVAPSVDVWLSVPDNQVHFVQKILPTLDWDGSPIGVRLRFEPKKIEDYKREYLAARSAVKAVLAAVDPGEEDESEPFSLWPKSMVEFLSKRLNALFEVKSYLLDPSALQDPKEGEAFPQALPPDSEPLADDPFKGLIRIDEISAQRGLGMPVRKGGKGDGDPENGPRVSTKLSAQLRGYYAQHLDPFDQPEADDLVALQAFHAARVKFGKQLADSFASAIEELEGIGYPGLTDPKLSLAADLRPLDALRHGSALNYEVPTHLADADLINRLPEDSNGLGYQNLVSMVFALMAFRDKWMRRGKAGKKDANESHVPRLHLVLVEEPEAHLHAQVQQVFIAHAYSVLRKHELLGESEEFQTQMVVSTHSSHVAHEADFASLRYFRRMPVHAVRGAVPVSRVVGLSRTFGDDEDTKRFVRRYLKSLIAICSLRTARSW
;
A
#
# COMPACT_ATOMS: atom_id res chain seq x y z
N MET A 1 3.91 -3.49 -21.83
CA MET A 1 5.00 -3.48 -20.82
C MET A 1 4.49 -4.15 -19.55
N HIS A 2 5.35 -4.76 -18.73
CA HIS A 2 5.00 -5.30 -17.41
C HIS A 2 6.24 -5.45 -16.52
N ILE A 3 6.04 -5.63 -15.21
CA ILE A 3 7.08 -6.06 -14.27
C ILE A 3 7.24 -7.57 -14.42
N ASP A 4 8.43 -8.05 -14.76
CA ASP A 4 8.73 -9.48 -14.87
C ASP A 4 9.00 -10.09 -13.50
N PHE A 5 9.86 -9.44 -12.73
CA PHE A 5 10.20 -9.84 -11.37
C PHE A 5 10.76 -8.66 -10.58
N VAL A 6 10.79 -8.84 -9.27
CA VAL A 6 11.49 -7.95 -8.34
C VAL A 6 12.49 -8.73 -7.50
N GLU A 7 13.60 -8.11 -7.15
CA GLU A 7 14.53 -8.63 -6.15
C GLU A 7 14.53 -7.74 -4.93
N ILE A 8 14.30 -8.31 -3.75
CA ILE A 8 14.26 -7.57 -2.50
C ILE A 8 15.44 -8.02 -1.64
N SER A 9 16.23 -7.05 -1.20
CA SER A 9 17.42 -7.29 -0.39
C SER A 9 17.40 -6.48 0.90
N ASN A 10 17.93 -7.06 1.97
CA ASN A 10 18.12 -6.44 3.29
C ASN A 10 16.85 -5.81 3.90
N PHE A 11 15.67 -6.28 3.54
CA PHE A 11 14.39 -5.73 3.97
C PHE A 11 13.67 -6.67 4.95
N ARG A 12 13.63 -6.32 6.24
CA ARG A 12 13.03 -7.12 7.32
C ARG A 12 13.56 -8.56 7.28
N LYS A 13 12.73 -9.54 6.91
CA LYS A 13 13.10 -10.96 6.81
C LYS A 13 13.63 -11.39 5.45
N LEU A 14 13.60 -10.49 4.48
CA LEU A 14 13.96 -10.74 3.09
C LEU A 14 15.40 -10.27 2.90
N LEU A 15 16.35 -11.19 3.05
CA LEU A 15 17.78 -10.87 2.94
C LEU A 15 18.21 -10.72 1.48
N ALA A 16 17.83 -11.67 0.63
CA ALA A 16 18.00 -11.62 -0.83
C ALA A 16 16.99 -12.59 -1.46
N VAL A 17 15.88 -12.07 -2.00
CA VAL A 17 14.82 -12.89 -2.61
C VAL A 17 14.40 -12.35 -3.97
N ARG A 18 14.13 -13.24 -4.92
CA ARG A 18 13.51 -12.92 -6.21
C ARG A 18 12.06 -13.33 -6.20
N ILE A 19 11.18 -12.43 -6.64
CA ILE A 19 9.75 -12.65 -6.74
C ILE A 19 9.33 -12.39 -8.19
N ASP A 20 9.06 -13.46 -8.93
CA ASP A 20 8.49 -13.34 -10.28
C ASP A 20 7.06 -12.80 -10.21
N ILE A 21 6.73 -11.78 -10.99
CA ILE A 21 5.39 -11.19 -11.08
C ILE A 21 4.75 -11.64 -12.39
N ALA A 22 3.68 -12.42 -12.29
CA ALA A 22 2.95 -12.88 -13.46
C ALA A 22 2.24 -11.71 -14.18
N LYS A 23 1.97 -11.88 -15.48
CA LYS A 23 1.30 -10.86 -16.30
C LYS A 23 -0.08 -10.46 -15.79
N LYS A 24 -0.84 -11.39 -15.18
CA LYS A 24 -2.21 -11.14 -14.69
C LYS A 24 -2.27 -11.06 -13.17
N SER A 25 -2.20 -12.21 -12.50
CA SER A 25 -2.27 -12.31 -11.05
C SER A 25 -1.12 -13.14 -10.50
N THR A 26 -0.57 -12.73 -9.36
CA THR A 26 0.47 -13.44 -8.61
C THR A 26 -0.04 -13.65 -7.20
N VAL A 27 0.14 -14.84 -6.64
CA VAL A 27 -0.36 -15.17 -5.30
C VAL A 27 0.80 -15.59 -4.40
N PHE A 28 1.04 -14.81 -3.35
CA PHE A 28 2.00 -15.10 -2.30
C PHE A 28 1.36 -16.05 -1.29
N VAL A 29 1.91 -17.25 -1.19
CA VAL A 29 1.42 -18.31 -0.29
C VAL A 29 2.50 -18.67 0.70
N GLY A 30 2.15 -18.89 1.96
CA GLY A 30 3.10 -19.29 2.99
C GLY A 30 2.52 -19.15 4.39
N ALA A 31 3.22 -19.69 5.38
CA ALA A 31 2.79 -19.60 6.78
C ALA A 31 2.74 -18.14 7.29
N ASN A 32 2.17 -17.93 8.46
CA ASN A 32 2.24 -16.62 9.12
C ASN A 32 3.70 -16.25 9.38
N ASN A 33 4.02 -14.96 9.27
CA ASN A 33 5.34 -14.43 9.53
C ASN A 33 6.46 -15.00 8.61
N SER A 34 6.11 -15.46 7.41
CA SER A 34 7.02 -15.98 6.36
C SER A 34 7.55 -14.90 5.39
N GLY A 35 7.21 -13.63 5.60
CA GLY A 35 7.69 -12.52 4.78
C GLY A 35 6.71 -11.99 3.71
N LYS A 36 5.51 -12.58 3.54
CA LYS A 36 4.51 -12.13 2.56
C LYS A 36 4.16 -10.63 2.69
N SER A 37 3.72 -10.22 3.88
CA SER A 37 3.42 -8.81 4.18
C SER A 37 4.68 -7.93 4.11
N SER A 38 5.86 -8.48 4.40
CA SER A 38 7.11 -7.72 4.24
C SER A 38 7.40 -7.42 2.76
N ALA A 39 7.16 -8.36 1.86
CA ALA A 39 7.31 -8.14 0.42
C ALA A 39 6.30 -7.10 -0.11
N MET A 40 5.03 -7.16 0.33
CA MET A 40 4.03 -6.16 -0.04
C MET A 40 4.40 -4.76 0.45
N VAL A 41 4.84 -4.64 1.70
CA VAL A 41 5.29 -3.36 2.26
C VAL A 41 6.54 -2.84 1.53
N ALA A 42 7.48 -3.72 1.17
CA ALA A 42 8.65 -3.32 0.38
C ALA A 42 8.22 -2.75 -0.98
N LEU A 43 7.36 -3.46 -1.72
CA LEU A 43 6.83 -2.98 -3.00
C LEU A 43 6.16 -1.62 -2.86
N ARG A 44 5.31 -1.42 -1.84
CA ARG A 44 4.67 -0.13 -1.61
C ARG A 44 5.66 0.98 -1.28
N ARG A 45 6.57 0.76 -0.34
CA ARG A 45 7.45 1.82 0.16
C ARG A 45 8.53 2.21 -0.85
N PHE A 46 9.00 1.27 -1.65
CA PHE A 46 10.00 1.59 -2.68
C PHE A 46 9.36 2.11 -3.97
N LEU A 47 8.10 1.81 -4.29
CA LEU A 47 7.52 2.21 -5.58
C LEU A 47 6.45 3.31 -5.47
N VAL A 48 6.01 3.66 -4.26
CA VAL A 48 4.98 4.69 -4.02
C VAL A 48 5.44 5.69 -2.96
N ASP A 49 5.75 5.19 -1.77
CA ASP A 49 5.95 6.01 -0.56
C ASP A 49 7.41 5.95 -0.09
N HIS A 50 8.34 6.54 -0.85
CA HIS A 50 9.78 6.53 -0.56
C HIS A 50 10.15 7.09 0.84
N GLY A 51 9.24 7.83 1.50
CA GLY A 51 9.48 8.56 2.75
C GLY A 51 9.08 7.86 4.06
N GLU A 52 8.56 6.63 4.03
CA GLU A 52 8.02 5.96 5.24
C GLU A 52 8.89 4.79 5.78
N LEU A 53 10.16 4.69 5.36
CA LEU A 53 11.05 3.64 5.85
C LEU A 53 11.48 3.91 7.30
N SER A 54 11.64 2.85 8.09
CA SER A 54 12.07 2.91 9.48
C SER A 54 13.28 1.99 9.68
N ILE A 55 13.99 2.17 10.80
CA ILE A 55 15.14 1.32 11.11
C ILE A 55 14.74 -0.16 11.28
N ASN A 56 13.47 -0.41 11.62
CA ASN A 56 12.91 -1.76 11.73
C ASN A 56 12.65 -2.42 10.37
N ASP A 57 12.81 -1.69 9.27
CA ASP A 57 12.73 -2.24 7.92
C ASP A 57 14.06 -2.78 7.41
N PHE A 58 15.17 -2.41 8.05
CA PHE A 58 16.45 -3.07 7.84
C PHE A 58 16.38 -4.49 8.39
N THR A 59 17.04 -5.44 7.72
CA THR A 59 17.19 -6.78 8.27
C THR A 59 17.93 -6.73 9.60
N LEU A 60 17.37 -7.40 10.61
CA LEU A 60 17.84 -7.33 12.00
C LEU A 60 19.30 -7.79 12.16
N SER A 61 19.81 -8.68 11.31
CA SER A 61 21.23 -9.10 11.32
C SER A 61 22.19 -7.94 11.12
N HIS A 62 21.75 -6.88 10.43
CA HIS A 62 22.61 -5.76 10.07
C HIS A 62 22.71 -4.69 11.14
N TRP A 63 21.87 -4.74 12.17
CA TRP A 63 21.91 -3.78 13.29
C TRP A 63 23.24 -3.81 14.03
N ALA A 64 23.88 -4.98 14.13
CA ALA A 64 25.19 -5.12 14.74
C ALA A 64 26.27 -4.39 13.92
N ALA A 65 26.22 -4.49 12.59
CA ALA A 65 27.14 -3.80 11.68
C ALA A 65 26.94 -2.28 11.73
N ILE A 66 25.68 -1.82 11.73
CA ILE A 66 25.34 -0.39 11.88
C ILE A 66 25.85 0.16 13.23
N ASN A 67 25.66 -0.58 14.32
CA ASN A 67 26.19 -0.14 15.62
C ASN A 67 27.73 -0.18 15.66
N ALA A 68 28.38 -1.10 14.94
CA ALA A 68 29.83 -1.12 14.80
C ALA A 68 30.34 0.11 14.03
N LEU A 69 29.65 0.53 12.97
CA LEU A 69 29.95 1.77 12.24
C LEU A 69 29.93 2.99 13.15
N GLY A 70 28.89 3.13 13.99
CA GLY A 70 28.83 4.24 14.95
C GLY A 70 29.97 4.25 15.97
N ARG A 71 30.40 3.07 16.44
CA ARG A 71 31.57 2.96 17.32
C ARG A 71 32.87 3.31 16.60
N ALA A 72 33.01 2.92 15.33
CA ALA A 72 34.17 3.26 14.53
C ALA A 72 34.28 4.79 14.34
N TRP A 73 33.17 5.48 14.04
CA TRP A 73 33.16 6.95 13.95
C TRP A 73 33.49 7.64 15.26
N GLU A 74 33.05 7.10 16.40
CA GLU A 74 33.44 7.63 17.72
C GLU A 74 34.95 7.44 17.98
N ALA A 75 35.51 6.28 17.64
CA ALA A 75 36.94 6.01 17.82
C ALA A 75 37.83 6.85 16.87
N GLU A 76 37.35 7.15 15.67
CA GLU A 76 38.04 8.02 14.72
C GLU A 76 38.23 9.44 15.27
N THR A 77 37.22 9.98 15.98
CA THR A 77 37.38 11.27 16.68
C THR A 77 38.42 11.26 17.80
N GLU A 78 38.81 10.07 18.27
CA GLU A 78 39.82 9.84 19.30
C GLU A 78 41.20 9.49 18.70
N GLY A 79 41.36 9.62 17.37
CA GLY A 79 42.63 9.42 16.66
C GLY A 79 42.78 8.10 15.91
N GLY A 80 41.69 7.34 15.71
CA GLY A 80 41.67 6.14 14.88
C GLY A 80 41.51 6.41 13.37
N GLU A 81 41.75 5.40 12.54
CA GLU A 81 41.38 5.39 11.12
C GLU A 81 40.02 4.70 10.95
N ALA A 82 39.11 5.28 10.16
CA ALA A 82 37.83 4.66 9.83
C ALA A 82 37.88 4.04 8.43
N GLU A 83 37.53 2.76 8.35
CA GLU A 83 37.34 2.07 7.08
C GLU A 83 36.07 2.56 6.38
N GLU A 84 36.08 2.53 5.04
CA GLU A 84 34.88 2.78 4.25
C GLU A 84 33.80 1.71 4.53
N PHE A 85 32.56 2.15 4.72
CA PHE A 85 31.45 1.26 5.02
C PHE A 85 30.62 0.99 3.77
N ASP A 86 30.53 -0.29 3.37
CA ASP A 86 29.71 -0.71 2.25
C ASP A 86 28.22 -0.74 2.63
N TRP A 87 27.53 0.36 2.35
CA TRP A 87 26.07 0.45 2.47
C TRP A 87 25.33 -0.54 1.57
N GLY A 88 25.91 -1.00 0.46
CA GLY A 88 25.29 -2.00 -0.42
C GLY A 88 25.01 -3.32 0.29
N SER A 89 25.86 -3.70 1.24
CA SER A 89 25.69 -4.94 2.01
C SER A 89 24.57 -4.89 3.06
N VAL A 90 24.17 -3.69 3.50
CA VAL A 90 23.25 -3.50 4.65
C VAL A 90 21.96 -2.77 4.28
N ALA A 91 22.01 -1.86 3.32
CA ALA A 91 20.89 -1.02 2.94
C ALA A 91 19.77 -1.85 2.29
N PRO A 92 18.51 -1.64 2.69
CA PRO A 92 17.37 -2.22 2.01
C PRO A 92 17.31 -1.74 0.56
N SER A 93 17.08 -2.67 -0.36
CA SER A 93 16.95 -2.36 -1.78
C SER A 93 15.90 -3.23 -2.47
N VAL A 94 15.32 -2.66 -3.54
CA VAL A 94 14.39 -3.34 -4.44
C VAL A 94 14.86 -3.13 -5.86
N ASP A 95 15.17 -4.22 -6.55
CA ASP A 95 15.45 -4.23 -7.98
C ASP A 95 14.16 -4.55 -8.71
N VAL A 96 13.78 -3.71 -9.66
CA VAL A 96 12.59 -3.92 -10.51
C VAL A 96 13.05 -4.16 -11.92
N TRP A 97 12.63 -5.29 -12.49
CA TRP A 97 12.93 -5.67 -13.86
C TRP A 97 11.67 -5.59 -14.71
N LEU A 98 11.72 -4.77 -15.75
CA LEU A 98 10.62 -4.49 -16.66
C LEU A 98 10.85 -5.17 -18.01
N SER A 99 9.80 -5.81 -18.52
CA SER A 99 9.71 -6.19 -19.93
C SER A 99 8.88 -5.16 -20.69
N VAL A 100 9.54 -4.47 -21.61
CA VAL A 100 8.95 -3.40 -22.42
C VAL A 100 8.88 -3.87 -23.87
N PRO A 101 7.73 -3.77 -24.56
CA PRO A 101 7.65 -4.02 -25.99
C PRO A 101 8.16 -2.81 -26.79
N ASP A 102 8.66 -3.04 -28.01
CA ASP A 102 9.25 -2.02 -28.89
C ASP A 102 8.36 -0.78 -29.11
N ASN A 103 7.04 -0.99 -29.15
CA ASN A 103 6.06 0.09 -29.33
C ASN A 103 5.87 0.99 -28.10
N GLN A 104 6.45 0.66 -26.94
CA GLN A 104 6.30 1.39 -25.67
C GLN A 104 7.64 1.95 -25.13
N VAL A 105 8.73 1.80 -25.88
CA VAL A 105 10.08 2.25 -25.50
C VAL A 105 10.15 3.74 -25.19
N HIS A 106 9.34 4.56 -25.87
CA HIS A 106 9.29 5.99 -25.66
C HIS A 106 8.87 6.41 -24.23
N PHE A 107 8.18 5.54 -23.48
CA PHE A 107 7.82 5.80 -22.08
C PHE A 107 8.97 5.56 -21.09
N VAL A 108 9.97 4.77 -21.48
CA VAL A 108 11.08 4.34 -20.62
C VAL A 108 12.42 4.94 -21.05
N GLN A 109 12.43 5.94 -21.93
CA GLN A 109 13.65 6.56 -22.46
C GLN A 109 14.65 6.99 -21.38
N LYS A 110 14.15 7.45 -20.22
CA LYS A 110 14.98 7.90 -19.10
C LYS A 110 15.74 6.77 -18.39
N ILE A 111 15.29 5.53 -18.57
CA ILE A 111 15.83 4.35 -17.89
C ILE A 111 16.40 3.32 -18.87
N LEU A 112 16.58 3.68 -20.14
CA LEU A 112 17.22 2.79 -21.12
C LEU A 112 18.72 2.67 -20.80
N PRO A 113 19.26 1.42 -20.73
CA PRO A 113 20.67 1.20 -20.42
C PRO A 113 21.59 1.63 -21.57
N THR A 114 21.15 1.48 -22.82
CA THR A 114 21.92 1.81 -24.03
C THR A 114 21.04 2.48 -25.08
N LEU A 115 21.65 3.26 -25.99
CA LEU A 115 20.96 3.86 -27.15
C LEU A 115 20.55 2.81 -28.18
N ASP A 116 21.37 1.77 -28.34
CA ASP A 116 21.12 0.60 -29.20
C ASP A 116 20.49 -0.55 -28.39
N TRP A 117 19.35 -0.27 -27.75
CA TRP A 117 18.66 -1.27 -26.94
C TRP A 117 18.02 -2.36 -27.82
N ASP A 118 18.30 -3.61 -27.48
CA ASP A 118 17.98 -4.82 -28.27
C ASP A 118 16.71 -5.55 -27.83
N GLY A 119 15.94 -4.96 -26.92
CA GLY A 119 14.78 -5.62 -26.30
C GLY A 119 15.10 -6.37 -25.00
N SER A 120 16.33 -6.27 -24.49
CA SER A 120 16.72 -6.82 -23.17
C SER A 120 15.90 -6.22 -22.01
N PRO A 121 15.67 -6.97 -20.91
CA PRO A 121 14.87 -6.48 -19.79
C PRO A 121 15.53 -5.25 -19.15
N ILE A 122 14.73 -4.24 -18.80
CA ILE A 122 15.24 -3.01 -18.19
C ILE A 122 15.20 -3.16 -16.68
N GLY A 123 16.37 -3.11 -16.04
CA GLY A 123 16.50 -3.22 -14.59
C GLY A 123 16.80 -1.88 -13.94
N VAL A 124 16.11 -1.57 -12.84
CA VAL A 124 16.40 -0.41 -12.00
C VAL A 124 16.42 -0.84 -10.54
N ARG A 125 17.49 -0.49 -9.83
CA ARG A 125 17.64 -0.69 -8.39
C ARG A 125 17.21 0.56 -7.64
N LEU A 126 16.37 0.39 -6.64
CA LEU A 126 16.02 1.41 -5.66
C LEU A 126 16.65 1.02 -4.33
N ARG A 127 17.61 1.82 -3.84
CA ARG A 127 18.35 1.53 -2.60
C ARG A 127 18.15 2.65 -1.60
N PHE A 128 17.78 2.29 -0.37
CA PHE A 128 17.56 3.25 0.72
C PHE A 128 18.85 3.48 1.51
N GLU A 129 19.52 4.59 1.23
CA GLU A 129 20.88 4.85 1.73
C GLU A 129 21.07 6.31 2.17
N PRO A 130 22.18 6.66 2.86
CA PRO A 130 22.41 8.02 3.31
C PRO A 130 22.46 9.01 2.14
N LYS A 131 21.84 10.17 2.33
CA LYS A 131 21.90 11.30 1.38
C LYS A 131 23.35 11.75 1.20
N LYS A 132 23.97 12.07 2.33
CA LYS A 132 25.37 12.52 2.48
C LYS A 132 25.95 11.89 3.74
N ILE A 133 27.05 11.16 3.58
CA ILE A 133 27.65 10.40 4.68
C ILE A 133 28.26 11.35 5.72
N GLU A 134 28.80 12.48 5.28
CA GLU A 134 29.43 13.49 6.13
C GLU A 134 28.43 14.17 7.06
N ASP A 135 27.26 14.55 6.53
CA ASP A 135 26.20 15.16 7.33
C ASP A 135 25.64 14.17 8.36
N TYR A 136 25.45 12.92 7.95
CA TYR A 136 25.03 11.85 8.86
C TYR A 136 26.05 11.65 9.99
N LYS A 137 27.34 11.48 9.65
CA LYS A 137 28.41 11.33 10.63
C LYS A 137 28.46 12.51 11.59
N ARG A 138 28.39 13.74 11.10
CA ARG A 138 28.39 14.96 11.92
C ARG A 138 27.21 14.99 12.90
N GLU A 139 25.99 14.72 12.44
CA GLU A 139 24.81 14.74 13.30
C GLU A 139 24.84 13.63 14.38
N TYR A 140 25.29 12.42 14.00
CA TYR A 140 25.44 11.33 14.96
C TYR A 140 26.47 11.66 16.05
N LEU A 141 27.65 12.13 15.65
CA LEU A 141 28.72 12.49 16.59
C LEU A 141 28.31 13.63 17.52
N ALA A 142 27.62 14.65 17.00
CA ALA A 142 27.09 15.76 17.81
C ALA A 142 26.07 15.28 18.86
N ALA A 143 25.18 14.35 18.50
CA ALA A 143 24.24 13.76 19.44
C ALA A 143 24.95 12.93 20.53
N ARG A 144 25.98 12.15 20.15
CA ARG A 144 26.77 11.33 21.08
C ARG A 144 27.64 12.17 22.01
N SER A 145 28.26 13.24 21.52
CA SER A 145 29.06 14.15 22.33
C SER A 145 28.20 14.90 23.35
N ALA A 146 26.99 15.31 22.98
CA ALA A 146 26.03 15.93 23.90
C ALA A 146 25.64 14.98 25.04
N VAL A 147 25.39 13.70 24.74
CA VAL A 147 25.12 12.67 25.75
C VAL A 147 26.32 12.47 26.68
N LYS A 148 27.54 12.32 26.13
CA LYS A 148 28.77 12.16 26.92
C LYS A 148 28.98 13.37 27.85
N ALA A 149 28.73 14.59 27.37
CA ALA A 149 28.87 15.81 28.17
C ALA A 149 27.86 15.91 29.33
N VAL A 150 26.60 15.51 29.10
CA VAL A 150 25.57 15.50 30.16
C VAL A 150 25.87 14.43 31.20
N LEU A 151 26.26 13.22 30.78
CA LEU A 151 26.59 12.13 31.71
C LEU A 151 27.84 12.45 32.54
N ALA A 152 28.83 13.14 31.97
CA ALA A 152 30.02 13.58 32.70
C ALA A 152 29.74 14.68 33.75
N ALA A 153 28.59 15.37 33.65
CA ALA A 153 28.18 16.43 34.58
C ALA A 153 27.37 15.92 35.79
N VAL A 154 27.03 14.63 35.82
CA VAL A 154 26.30 13.99 36.93
C VAL A 154 27.29 13.32 37.88
N ASP A 155 27.22 13.64 39.17
CA ASP A 155 28.01 12.98 40.22
C ASP A 155 27.57 11.51 40.35
N PRO A 156 28.48 10.52 40.43
CA PRO A 156 28.11 9.10 40.56
C PRO A 156 27.58 8.81 41.98
N GLY A 157 26.33 9.17 42.23
CA GLY A 157 25.58 8.78 43.42
C GLY A 157 24.93 7.40 43.25
N GLU A 158 24.96 6.59 44.31
CA GLU A 158 24.45 5.21 44.46
C GLU A 158 23.46 4.76 43.36
N GLU A 159 23.97 4.10 42.33
CA GLU A 159 23.13 3.44 41.32
C GLU A 159 22.67 2.08 41.85
N ASP A 160 21.34 1.89 41.95
CA ASP A 160 20.70 0.58 42.10
C ASP A 160 21.10 -0.31 40.91
N GLU A 161 21.75 -1.46 41.19
CA GLU A 161 22.40 -2.37 40.21
C GLU A 161 21.47 -3.03 39.18
N SER A 162 20.19 -2.62 39.06
CA SER A 162 19.23 -3.35 38.22
C SER A 162 19.08 -2.85 36.78
N GLU A 163 19.26 -1.55 36.48
CA GLU A 163 19.35 -1.03 35.09
C GLU A 163 20.16 0.28 35.02
N PRO A 164 21.29 0.34 34.27
CA PRO A 164 22.08 1.56 34.16
C PRO A 164 21.31 2.66 33.41
N PHE A 165 21.16 3.82 34.06
CA PHE A 165 20.51 4.99 33.48
C PHE A 165 21.27 5.43 32.21
N SER A 166 20.55 5.64 31.11
CA SER A 166 21.17 5.97 29.83
C SER A 166 20.32 6.88 28.97
N LEU A 167 20.95 7.92 28.43
CA LEU A 167 20.31 8.94 27.60
C LEU A 167 20.33 8.55 26.12
N TRP A 168 19.35 9.07 25.37
CA TRP A 168 19.27 8.90 23.93
C TRP A 168 20.32 9.79 23.21
N PRO A 169 21.04 9.30 22.19
CA PRO A 169 21.06 7.91 21.68
C PRO A 169 22.15 7.05 22.35
N LYS A 170 21.82 5.80 22.72
CA LYS A 170 22.78 4.81 23.24
C LYS A 170 23.61 4.16 22.14
N SER A 171 23.02 4.02 20.95
CA SER A 171 23.63 3.36 19.79
C SER A 171 23.22 4.03 18.48
N MET A 172 23.92 3.72 17.39
CA MET A 172 23.61 4.25 16.07
C MET A 172 22.21 3.85 15.58
N VAL A 173 21.77 2.63 15.84
CA VAL A 173 20.41 2.17 15.51
C VAL A 173 19.35 3.01 16.25
N GLU A 174 19.58 3.34 17.53
CA GLU A 174 18.65 4.16 18.31
C GLU A 174 18.63 5.62 17.83
N PHE A 175 19.77 6.15 17.40
CA PHE A 175 19.84 7.45 16.74
C PHE A 175 18.99 7.45 15.44
N LEU A 176 19.17 6.44 14.60
CA LEU A 176 18.43 6.28 13.36
C LEU A 176 16.93 6.12 13.61
N SER A 177 16.50 5.50 14.71
CA SER A 177 15.07 5.35 15.03
C SER A 177 14.27 6.66 15.01
N LYS A 178 14.91 7.82 15.25
CA LYS A 178 14.28 9.15 15.19
C LYS A 178 14.72 10.00 14.00
N ARG A 179 15.92 9.77 13.45
CA ARG A 179 16.53 10.66 12.43
C ARG A 179 16.66 10.04 11.04
N LEU A 180 16.29 8.77 10.84
CA LEU A 180 16.50 8.04 9.57
C LEU A 180 15.94 8.79 8.35
N ASN A 181 14.67 9.21 8.37
CA ASN A 181 14.02 9.85 7.21
C ASN A 181 14.56 11.25 6.87
N ALA A 182 15.22 11.91 7.82
CA ALA A 182 15.91 13.17 7.53
C ALA A 182 17.21 12.91 6.75
N LEU A 183 17.92 11.84 7.10
CA LEU A 183 19.29 11.54 6.69
C LEU A 183 19.40 10.59 5.49
N PHE A 184 18.36 9.79 5.22
CA PHE A 184 18.34 8.77 4.18
C PHE A 184 17.33 9.13 3.09
N GLU A 185 17.59 8.63 1.88
CA GLU A 185 16.66 8.69 0.75
C GLU A 185 16.76 7.42 -0.09
N VAL A 186 15.75 7.19 -0.92
CA VAL A 186 15.80 6.14 -1.94
C VAL A 186 16.55 6.71 -3.15
N LYS A 187 17.72 6.17 -3.44
CA LYS A 187 18.49 6.46 -4.66
C LYS A 187 18.23 5.36 -5.69
N SER A 188 18.17 5.75 -6.96
CA SER A 188 17.85 4.82 -8.05
C SER A 188 19.04 4.64 -8.99
N TYR A 189 19.29 3.41 -9.42
CA TYR A 189 20.46 3.04 -10.24
C TYR A 189 20.03 2.15 -11.39
N LEU A 190 20.62 2.35 -12.57
CA LEU A 190 20.42 1.46 -13.71
C LEU A 190 21.20 0.16 -13.50
N LEU A 191 20.59 -0.96 -13.89
CA LEU A 191 21.16 -2.29 -13.77
C LEU A 191 21.56 -2.82 -15.15
N ASP A 192 22.65 -3.60 -15.18
CA ASP A 192 23.11 -4.26 -16.41
C ASP A 192 22.35 -5.58 -16.60
N PRO A 193 21.59 -5.75 -17.71
CA PRO A 193 20.88 -6.99 -18.00
C PRO A 193 21.81 -8.21 -18.15
N SER A 194 23.06 -8.01 -18.57
CA SER A 194 24.03 -9.09 -18.77
C SER A 194 24.59 -9.66 -17.46
N ALA A 195 24.56 -8.87 -16.38
CA ALA A 195 24.98 -9.29 -15.04
C ALA A 195 23.87 -9.99 -14.24
N LEU A 196 22.68 -10.16 -14.81
CA LEU A 196 21.55 -10.80 -14.17
C LEU A 196 21.80 -12.31 -13.97
N GLN A 197 21.74 -12.76 -12.72
CA GLN A 197 21.90 -14.18 -12.37
C GLN A 197 20.57 -14.79 -11.92
N ASP A 198 20.30 -16.04 -12.28
CA ASP A 198 19.11 -16.73 -11.75
C ASP A 198 19.25 -17.10 -10.26
N PRO A 199 18.15 -17.06 -9.49
CA PRO A 199 18.17 -17.43 -8.08
C PRO A 199 18.51 -18.91 -7.90
N LYS A 200 19.30 -19.24 -6.89
CA LYS A 200 19.63 -20.63 -6.52
C LYS A 200 18.93 -20.98 -5.21
N GLU A 201 18.18 -22.08 -5.20
CA GLU A 201 17.43 -22.56 -4.02
C GLU A 201 16.51 -21.50 -3.34
N GLY A 202 15.97 -20.56 -4.11
CA GLY A 202 15.08 -19.49 -3.62
C GLY A 202 15.79 -18.30 -2.97
N GLU A 203 17.10 -18.21 -3.15
CA GLU A 203 17.93 -17.05 -2.79
C GLU A 203 18.34 -16.30 -4.07
N ALA A 204 18.16 -14.99 -4.06
CA ALA A 204 18.57 -14.12 -5.16
C ALA A 204 20.06 -13.77 -5.06
N PHE A 205 20.66 -13.46 -6.20
CA PHE A 205 22.01 -12.89 -6.28
C PHE A 205 21.91 -11.55 -7.02
N PRO A 206 21.42 -10.49 -6.33
CA PRO A 206 21.37 -9.16 -6.92
C PRO A 206 22.77 -8.75 -7.37
N GLN A 207 22.88 -8.18 -8.57
CA GLN A 207 24.18 -7.76 -9.09
C GLN A 207 24.81 -6.68 -8.21
N ALA A 208 26.14 -6.64 -8.14
CA ALA A 208 26.84 -5.52 -7.51
C ALA A 208 26.75 -4.29 -8.42
N LEU A 209 26.58 -3.10 -7.83
CA LEU A 209 26.70 -1.87 -8.60
C LEU A 209 28.20 -1.58 -8.84
N PRO A 210 28.59 -1.13 -10.05
CA PRO A 210 29.93 -0.61 -10.29
C PRO A 210 30.25 0.54 -9.32
N PRO A 211 31.52 0.72 -8.89
CA PRO A 211 31.89 1.77 -7.95
C PRO A 211 31.60 3.19 -8.47
N ASP A 212 31.62 3.38 -9.80
CA ASP A 212 31.36 4.66 -10.47
C ASP A 212 29.87 4.87 -10.84
N SER A 213 28.95 4.05 -10.33
CA SER A 213 27.53 4.18 -10.67
C SER A 213 26.91 5.43 -10.02
N GLU A 214 26.46 6.38 -10.84
CA GLU A 214 25.74 7.56 -10.37
C GLU A 214 24.24 7.28 -10.23
N PRO A 215 23.58 7.80 -9.17
CA PRO A 215 22.14 7.68 -9.02
C PRO A 215 21.40 8.54 -10.05
N LEU A 216 20.23 8.09 -10.50
CA LEU A 216 19.36 8.90 -11.36
C LEU A 216 18.82 10.10 -10.55
N ALA A 217 18.71 11.25 -11.22
CA ALA A 217 18.28 12.50 -10.61
C ALA A 217 16.79 12.53 -10.21
N ASP A 218 15.94 11.80 -10.95
CA ASP A 218 14.49 11.75 -10.77
C ASP A 218 14.03 10.33 -10.43
N ASP A 219 12.82 10.21 -9.87
CA ASP A 219 12.16 8.91 -9.70
C ASP A 219 11.89 8.26 -11.08
N PRO A 220 12.51 7.10 -11.37
CA PRO A 220 12.44 6.43 -12.66
C PRO A 220 11.04 5.88 -12.99
N PHE A 221 10.21 5.63 -11.97
CA PHE A 221 8.90 5.02 -12.13
C PHE A 221 7.75 6.01 -12.04
N LYS A 222 8.04 7.27 -11.73
CA LYS A 222 7.04 8.34 -11.65
C LYS A 222 6.32 8.50 -12.99
N GLY A 223 4.99 8.32 -12.95
CA GLY A 223 4.14 8.38 -14.14
C GLY A 223 4.21 7.14 -15.05
N LEU A 224 5.03 6.13 -14.71
CA LEU A 224 5.13 4.86 -15.43
C LEU A 224 4.31 3.75 -14.74
N ILE A 225 4.44 3.67 -13.41
CA ILE A 225 3.79 2.66 -12.57
C ILE A 225 2.83 3.35 -11.60
N ARG A 226 1.57 2.90 -11.61
CA ARG A 226 0.58 3.22 -10.59
C ARG A 226 0.44 2.01 -9.67
N ILE A 227 0.36 2.25 -8.37
CA ILE A 227 0.16 1.18 -7.39
C ILE A 227 -1.00 1.55 -6.47
N ASP A 228 -1.90 0.59 -6.25
CA ASP A 228 -2.99 0.72 -5.28
C ASP A 228 -3.03 -0.53 -4.38
N GLU A 229 -3.39 -0.37 -3.10
CA GLU A 229 -3.32 -1.43 -2.09
C GLU A 229 -4.65 -1.60 -1.33
N ILE A 230 -5.01 -2.85 -1.05
CA ILE A 230 -6.02 -3.24 -0.07
C ILE A 230 -5.31 -3.95 1.09
N SER A 231 -5.12 -3.24 2.22
CA SER A 231 -4.49 -3.79 3.43
C SER A 231 -5.32 -4.89 4.11
N ALA A 232 -4.68 -5.72 4.95
CA ALA A 232 -5.38 -6.77 5.71
C ALA A 232 -6.31 -6.23 6.81
N GLN A 233 -5.91 -5.14 7.49
CA GLN A 233 -6.61 -4.68 8.70
C GLN A 233 -7.91 -3.92 8.44
N ARG A 234 -8.16 -3.43 7.20
CA ARG A 234 -9.42 -2.87 6.61
C ARG A 234 -10.34 -1.99 7.48
N GLY A 235 -9.95 -1.65 8.71
CA GLY A 235 -10.76 -0.95 9.68
C GLY A 235 -12.03 -1.69 10.13
N LEU A 236 -12.18 -3.00 9.87
CA LEU A 236 -13.40 -3.77 10.17
C LEU A 236 -13.34 -4.32 11.61
N GLY A 237 -14.28 -3.91 12.47
CA GLY A 237 -14.51 -4.57 13.78
C GLY A 237 -14.31 -3.73 15.05
N MET A 238 -13.90 -2.46 14.96
CA MET A 238 -13.83 -1.56 16.13
C MET A 238 -14.42 -0.19 15.79
N PRO A 239 -15.51 0.26 16.45
CA PRO A 239 -15.85 1.67 16.42
C PRO A 239 -14.71 2.41 17.13
N VAL A 240 -13.85 3.07 16.35
CA VAL A 240 -12.92 4.04 16.91
C VAL A 240 -13.76 5.06 17.67
N ARG A 241 -13.77 4.96 19.00
CA ARG A 241 -14.28 6.02 19.86
C ARG A 241 -13.48 7.27 19.52
N LYS A 242 -14.07 8.17 18.74
CA LYS A 242 -13.55 9.51 18.49
C LYS A 242 -13.39 10.22 19.84
N GLY A 243 -12.16 10.28 20.34
CA GLY A 243 -11.72 11.30 21.27
C GLY A 243 -11.04 12.41 20.49
N GLY A 244 -11.58 13.62 20.53
CA GLY A 244 -10.86 14.84 20.15
C GLY A 244 -11.19 15.42 18.77
N LYS A 245 -11.59 16.69 18.78
CA LYS A 245 -11.97 17.56 17.65
C LYS A 245 -10.86 17.73 16.61
N GLY A 246 -11.26 17.90 15.35
CA GLY A 246 -10.44 18.43 14.26
C GLY A 246 -11.04 18.08 12.90
N ASP A 247 -11.90 18.95 12.37
CA ASP A 247 -12.13 19.01 10.93
C ASP A 247 -10.80 19.38 10.28
N GLY A 248 -10.20 18.41 9.59
CA GLY A 248 -8.94 18.55 8.88
C GLY A 248 -9.10 17.96 7.49
N ASP A 249 -8.67 18.75 6.50
CA ASP A 249 -8.68 18.54 5.06
C ASP A 249 -8.36 17.09 4.58
N PRO A 250 -8.95 16.62 3.47
CA PRO A 250 -8.76 15.26 2.96
C PRO A 250 -7.55 15.12 2.01
N GLU A 251 -6.42 15.76 2.31
CA GLU A 251 -5.29 15.84 1.36
C GLU A 251 -4.15 14.81 1.55
N ASN A 252 -4.34 13.71 2.29
CA ASN A 252 -3.31 12.66 2.37
C ASN A 252 -3.88 11.23 2.30
N GLY A 253 -3.81 10.65 1.09
CA GLY A 253 -3.96 9.21 0.80
C GLY A 253 -5.36 8.61 1.06
N PRO A 254 -5.83 7.62 0.27
CA PRO A 254 -7.08 6.94 0.55
C PRO A 254 -6.88 6.00 1.75
N ARG A 255 -7.01 6.52 2.97
CA ARG A 255 -7.29 5.66 4.13
C ARG A 255 -8.66 5.04 3.89
N VAL A 256 -8.68 3.76 3.55
CA VAL A 256 -9.89 2.94 3.40
C VAL A 256 -10.75 3.15 4.65
N SER A 257 -11.86 3.87 4.51
CA SER A 257 -12.75 4.19 5.62
C SER A 257 -13.43 2.92 6.14
N THR A 258 -13.63 2.86 7.46
CA THR A 258 -14.15 1.69 8.21
C THR A 258 -15.57 1.27 7.84
N LYS A 259 -16.36 2.14 7.21
CA LYS A 259 -17.75 1.90 6.80
C LYS A 259 -17.90 1.93 5.28
N LEU A 260 -18.73 1.02 4.74
CA LEU A 260 -19.01 0.93 3.31
C LEU A 260 -19.67 2.22 2.79
N SER A 261 -20.58 2.81 3.59
CA SER A 261 -21.14 4.15 3.35
C SER A 261 -20.08 5.23 3.07
N ALA A 262 -18.96 5.23 3.82
CA ALA A 262 -17.90 6.21 3.64
C ALA A 262 -17.07 5.97 2.36
N GLN A 263 -16.88 4.71 1.94
CA GLN A 263 -16.22 4.38 0.67
C GLN A 263 -17.08 4.77 -0.53
N LEU A 264 -18.37 4.44 -0.49
CA LEU A 264 -19.34 4.82 -1.53
C LEU A 264 -19.44 6.34 -1.67
N ARG A 265 -19.42 7.05 -0.55
CA ARG A 265 -19.38 8.52 -0.55
C ARG A 265 -18.10 9.04 -1.20
N GLY A 266 -16.94 8.45 -0.89
CA GLY A 266 -15.67 8.81 -1.53
C GLY A 266 -15.71 8.60 -3.04
N TYR A 267 -16.24 7.46 -3.47
CA TYR A 267 -16.44 7.15 -4.89
C TYR A 267 -17.40 8.14 -5.56
N TYR A 268 -18.53 8.46 -4.92
CA TYR A 268 -19.49 9.44 -5.42
C TYR A 268 -18.83 10.83 -5.57
N ALA A 269 -18.15 11.31 -4.53
CA ALA A 269 -17.47 12.61 -4.54
C ALA A 269 -16.41 12.72 -5.65
N GLN A 270 -15.71 11.62 -5.97
CA GLN A 270 -14.63 11.63 -6.96
C GLN A 270 -15.12 11.42 -8.40
N HIS A 271 -16.17 10.63 -8.60
CA HIS A 271 -16.55 10.16 -9.94
C HIS A 271 -17.96 10.55 -10.38
N LEU A 272 -18.87 10.83 -9.45
CA LEU A 272 -20.30 10.96 -9.74
C LEU A 272 -20.94 12.28 -9.28
N ASP A 273 -20.25 13.11 -8.49
CA ASP A 273 -20.84 14.31 -7.88
C ASP A 273 -21.29 15.33 -8.94
N PRO A 274 -22.60 15.54 -9.16
CA PRO A 274 -23.13 16.43 -10.20
C PRO A 274 -22.73 17.90 -10.00
N PHE A 275 -22.41 18.31 -8.76
CA PHE A 275 -22.10 19.70 -8.43
C PHE A 275 -20.65 20.08 -8.73
N ASP A 276 -19.77 19.09 -8.83
CA ASP A 276 -18.37 19.29 -9.21
C ASP A 276 -18.23 19.10 -10.72
N GLN A 277 -17.93 20.17 -11.47
CA GLN A 277 -17.79 20.13 -12.94
C GLN A 277 -18.97 19.43 -13.67
N PRO A 278 -20.16 20.06 -13.73
CA PRO A 278 -21.38 19.44 -14.22
C PRO A 278 -21.33 19.08 -15.72
N GLU A 279 -21.93 17.94 -16.07
CA GLU A 279 -22.08 17.45 -17.45
C GLU A 279 -23.53 17.54 -17.94
N ALA A 280 -23.77 17.29 -19.24
CA ALA A 280 -25.12 17.35 -19.81
C ALA A 280 -26.08 16.33 -19.15
N ASP A 281 -25.56 15.15 -18.80
CA ASP A 281 -26.32 14.10 -18.12
C ASP A 281 -26.66 14.47 -16.66
N ASP A 282 -25.89 15.38 -16.05
CA ASP A 282 -26.13 15.87 -14.68
C ASP A 282 -27.28 16.88 -14.61
N LEU A 283 -27.70 17.46 -15.73
CA LEU A 283 -28.70 18.54 -15.76
C LEU A 283 -30.04 18.11 -15.14
N VAL A 284 -30.47 16.87 -15.40
CA VAL A 284 -31.72 16.33 -14.86
C VAL A 284 -31.63 16.24 -13.32
N ALA A 285 -30.50 15.75 -12.81
CA ALA A 285 -30.27 15.65 -11.37
C ALA A 285 -30.20 17.05 -10.73
N LEU A 286 -29.45 17.98 -11.33
CA LEU A 286 -29.32 19.35 -10.82
C LEU A 286 -30.65 20.11 -10.82
N GLN A 287 -31.48 19.95 -11.85
CA GLN A 287 -32.82 20.53 -11.88
C GLN A 287 -33.72 19.94 -10.78
N ALA A 288 -33.68 18.63 -10.57
CA ALA A 288 -34.42 17.98 -9.49
C ALA A 288 -33.98 18.48 -8.11
N PHE A 289 -32.67 18.62 -7.87
CA PHE A 289 -32.15 19.20 -6.63
C PHE A 289 -32.56 20.65 -6.45
N HIS A 290 -32.52 21.46 -7.50
CA HIS A 290 -32.98 22.86 -7.44
C HIS A 290 -34.47 22.94 -7.08
N ALA A 291 -35.31 22.16 -7.74
CA ALA A 291 -36.74 22.09 -7.45
C ALA A 291 -37.02 21.64 -6.01
N ALA A 292 -36.27 20.65 -5.51
CA ALA A 292 -36.36 20.20 -4.13
C ALA A 292 -35.94 21.29 -3.13
N ARG A 293 -34.82 22.01 -3.38
CA ARG A 293 -34.37 23.13 -2.54
C ARG A 293 -35.41 24.24 -2.46
N VAL A 294 -36.04 24.61 -3.58
CA VAL A 294 -37.08 25.64 -3.60
C VAL A 294 -38.32 25.19 -2.82
N LYS A 295 -38.80 23.96 -3.04
CA LYS A 295 -39.97 23.44 -2.31
C LYS A 295 -39.71 23.33 -0.82
N PHE A 296 -38.58 22.77 -0.43
CA PHE A 296 -38.22 22.60 0.98
C PHE A 296 -37.93 23.94 1.67
N GLY A 297 -37.28 24.89 0.98
CA GLY A 297 -37.06 26.24 1.47
C GLY A 297 -38.37 26.99 1.75
N LYS A 298 -39.37 26.86 0.86
CA LYS A 298 -40.71 27.43 1.09
C LYS A 298 -41.36 26.82 2.34
N GLN A 299 -41.35 25.49 2.45
CA GLN A 299 -41.93 24.80 3.61
C GLN A 299 -41.24 25.20 4.92
N LEU A 300 -39.91 25.41 4.92
CA LEU A 300 -39.17 25.93 6.07
C LEU A 300 -39.59 27.36 6.40
N ALA A 301 -39.68 28.24 5.40
CA ALA A 301 -40.13 29.62 5.61
C ALA A 301 -41.54 29.66 6.23
N ASP A 302 -42.46 28.84 5.73
CA ASP A 302 -43.82 28.74 6.25
C ASP A 302 -43.84 28.19 7.70
N SER A 303 -43.01 27.17 7.98
CA SER A 303 -42.97 26.53 9.30
C SER A 303 -42.33 27.41 10.38
N PHE A 304 -41.40 28.29 10.00
CA PHE A 304 -40.72 29.21 10.93
C PHE A 304 -41.31 30.62 10.92
N ALA A 305 -42.34 30.89 10.10
CA ALA A 305 -42.96 32.21 10.00
C ALA A 305 -43.44 32.73 11.36
N SER A 306 -44.15 31.91 12.14
CA SER A 306 -44.65 32.29 13.46
C SER A 306 -43.51 32.59 14.45
N ALA A 307 -42.41 31.84 14.39
CA ALA A 307 -41.25 32.06 15.26
C ALA A 307 -40.47 33.32 14.89
N ILE A 308 -40.44 33.68 13.61
CA ILE A 308 -39.82 34.94 13.14
C ILE A 308 -40.70 36.13 13.54
N GLU A 309 -42.03 36.02 13.44
CA GLU A 309 -42.97 37.05 13.90
C GLU A 309 -42.87 37.31 15.42
N GLU A 310 -42.69 36.27 16.23
CA GLU A 310 -42.42 36.43 17.67
C GLU A 310 -41.09 37.16 17.93
N LEU A 311 -40.06 36.91 17.12
CA LEU A 311 -38.76 37.58 17.21
C LEU A 311 -38.86 39.08 16.87
N GLU A 312 -39.72 39.42 15.90
CA GLU A 312 -40.08 40.81 15.57
C GLU A 312 -40.76 41.52 16.74
N GLY A 313 -41.58 40.82 17.51
CA GLY A 313 -42.19 41.34 18.73
C GLY A 313 -41.19 41.68 19.85
N ILE A 314 -40.00 41.10 19.83
CA ILE A 314 -38.93 41.32 20.83
C ILE A 314 -37.95 42.43 20.38
N GLY A 315 -38.15 43.00 19.18
CA GLY A 315 -37.38 44.14 18.67
C GLY A 315 -36.27 43.78 17.69
N TYR A 316 -36.29 42.58 17.09
CA TYR A 316 -35.39 42.20 16.00
C TYR A 316 -36.19 41.86 14.73
N PRO A 317 -35.83 42.38 13.54
CA PRO A 317 -34.66 43.20 13.26
C PRO A 317 -34.92 44.70 13.52
N GLY A 318 -33.93 45.42 14.07
CA GLY A 318 -33.99 46.87 14.21
C GLY A 318 -33.91 47.61 12.87
N LEU A 319 -34.01 48.96 12.90
CA LEU A 319 -33.95 49.84 11.71
C LEU A 319 -32.68 49.67 10.85
N THR A 320 -31.61 49.14 11.43
CA THR A 320 -30.30 48.93 10.78
C THR A 320 -29.91 47.47 10.63
N ASP A 321 -30.70 46.52 11.15
CA ASP A 321 -30.30 45.12 11.21
C ASP A 321 -30.81 44.32 10.00
N PRO A 322 -30.02 43.36 9.51
CA PRO A 322 -30.44 42.50 8.41
C PRO A 322 -31.59 41.59 8.83
N LYS A 323 -32.58 41.43 7.95
CA LYS A 323 -33.70 40.50 8.14
C LYS A 323 -33.21 39.04 8.10
N LEU A 324 -33.77 38.20 8.96
CA LEU A 324 -33.48 36.77 8.96
C LEU A 324 -34.14 36.11 7.75
N SER A 325 -33.34 35.44 6.92
CA SER A 325 -33.84 34.61 5.81
C SER A 325 -33.34 33.18 5.95
N LEU A 326 -34.26 32.22 5.95
CA LEU A 326 -33.91 30.80 5.95
C LEU A 326 -33.74 30.30 4.52
N ALA A 327 -32.59 29.70 4.23
CA ALA A 327 -32.29 29.08 2.95
C ALA A 327 -32.03 27.58 3.13
N ALA A 328 -32.67 26.75 2.30
CA ALA A 328 -32.41 25.31 2.26
C ALA A 328 -31.11 25.04 1.48
N ASP A 329 -30.10 24.52 2.17
CA ASP A 329 -28.90 23.94 1.55
C ASP A 329 -28.97 22.42 1.62
N LEU A 330 -29.29 21.79 0.48
CA LEU A 330 -29.35 20.34 0.34
C LEU A 330 -28.15 19.89 -0.49
N ARG A 331 -27.19 19.22 0.14
CA ARG A 331 -26.04 18.62 -0.56
C ARG A 331 -26.25 17.11 -0.68
N PRO A 332 -26.05 16.50 -1.86
CA PRO A 332 -26.24 15.05 -2.04
C PRO A 332 -25.33 14.23 -1.11
N LEU A 333 -24.10 14.72 -0.88
CA LEU A 333 -23.14 14.07 0.00
C LEU A 333 -23.64 13.96 1.45
N ASP A 334 -24.48 14.88 1.92
CA ASP A 334 -25.05 14.82 3.27
C ASP A 334 -26.08 13.69 3.40
N ALA A 335 -26.80 13.34 2.33
CA ALA A 335 -27.72 12.19 2.34
C ALA A 335 -26.96 10.86 2.53
N LEU A 336 -25.74 10.75 2.01
CA LEU A 336 -24.88 9.57 2.13
C LEU A 336 -24.07 9.52 3.44
N ARG A 337 -24.11 10.55 4.29
CA ARG A 337 -23.37 10.59 5.57
C ARG A 337 -23.99 9.72 6.67
N HIS A 338 -25.28 9.44 6.58
CA HIS A 338 -25.99 8.72 7.63
C HIS A 338 -25.76 7.21 7.49
N GLY A 339 -25.53 6.50 8.60
CA GLY A 339 -25.30 5.05 8.62
C GLY A 339 -26.48 4.21 8.08
N SER A 340 -27.65 4.82 7.93
CA SER A 340 -28.86 4.21 7.34
C SER A 340 -29.01 4.47 5.83
N ALA A 341 -28.08 5.19 5.20
CA ALA A 341 -28.15 5.51 3.78
C ALA A 341 -28.00 4.26 2.91
N LEU A 342 -27.23 3.28 3.38
CA LEU A 342 -27.09 1.99 2.74
C LEU A 342 -27.90 0.95 3.50
N ASN A 343 -28.86 0.34 2.81
CA ASN A 343 -29.66 -0.75 3.35
C ASN A 343 -29.54 -1.98 2.46
N TYR A 344 -29.47 -3.15 3.09
CA TYR A 344 -29.56 -4.44 2.42
C TYR A 344 -31.01 -4.89 2.39
N GLU A 345 -31.48 -5.25 1.21
CA GLU A 345 -32.81 -5.82 1.01
C GLU A 345 -32.79 -7.32 1.34
N VAL A 346 -33.68 -7.75 2.23
CA VAL A 346 -33.79 -9.16 2.64
C VAL A 346 -34.92 -9.81 1.84
N PRO A 347 -34.61 -10.79 0.97
CA PRO A 347 -35.64 -11.47 0.20
C PRO A 347 -36.52 -12.31 1.13
N THR A 348 -37.82 -12.07 1.09
CA THR A 348 -38.83 -12.86 1.80
C THR A 348 -39.65 -13.67 0.80
N HIS A 349 -39.79 -14.97 1.05
CA HIS A 349 -40.75 -15.78 0.30
C HIS A 349 -42.16 -15.26 0.63
N LEU A 350 -42.92 -14.87 -0.40
CA LEU A 350 -44.30 -14.34 -0.31
C LEU A 350 -44.44 -12.90 0.22
N ALA A 351 -43.48 -12.01 0.00
CA ALA A 351 -43.75 -10.58 0.20
C ALA A 351 -44.72 -10.06 -0.88
N ASP A 352 -45.83 -9.47 -0.44
CA ASP A 352 -46.53 -8.46 -1.23
C ASP A 352 -45.52 -7.37 -1.64
N ALA A 353 -45.63 -6.88 -2.88
CA ALA A 353 -44.66 -5.96 -3.49
C ALA A 353 -44.37 -4.68 -2.68
N ASP A 354 -45.18 -4.37 -1.66
CA ASP A 354 -45.08 -3.18 -0.82
C ASP A 354 -44.32 -3.38 0.52
N LEU A 355 -44.02 -4.63 0.94
CA LEU A 355 -43.29 -4.90 2.19
C LEU A 355 -41.86 -5.42 1.92
N ILE A 356 -41.01 -4.52 1.45
CA ILE A 356 -39.57 -4.77 1.31
C ILE A 356 -38.89 -4.56 2.67
N ASN A 357 -38.43 -5.65 3.29
CA ASN A 357 -37.65 -5.59 4.52
C ASN A 357 -36.21 -5.14 4.24
N ARG A 358 -35.78 -4.07 4.91
CA ARG A 358 -34.47 -3.45 4.73
C ARG A 358 -33.70 -3.47 6.05
N LEU A 359 -32.46 -3.93 6.02
CA LEU A 359 -31.55 -3.91 7.16
C LEU A 359 -30.44 -2.88 6.94
N PRO A 360 -30.08 -2.09 7.95
CA PRO A 360 -28.98 -1.13 7.86
C PRO A 360 -27.64 -1.87 7.69
N GLU A 361 -26.62 -1.13 7.22
CA GLU A 361 -25.32 -1.74 6.92
C GLU A 361 -24.73 -2.50 8.12
N ASP A 362 -24.85 -1.94 9.33
CA ASP A 362 -24.32 -2.49 10.59
C ASP A 362 -24.94 -3.86 10.98
N SER A 363 -26.07 -4.25 10.37
CA SER A 363 -26.76 -5.53 10.65
C SER A 363 -26.36 -6.67 9.70
N ASN A 364 -25.48 -6.43 8.73
CA ASN A 364 -25.01 -7.48 7.81
C ASN A 364 -23.74 -8.18 8.33
N GLY A 365 -23.52 -9.42 7.89
CA GLY A 365 -22.32 -10.18 8.24
C GLY A 365 -21.04 -9.51 7.73
N LEU A 366 -20.02 -9.44 8.59
CA LEU A 366 -18.71 -8.83 8.30
C LEU A 366 -18.08 -9.34 6.99
N GLY A 367 -18.28 -10.61 6.63
CA GLY A 367 -17.75 -11.19 5.40
C GLY A 367 -18.34 -10.58 4.13
N TYR A 368 -19.66 -10.38 4.08
CA TYR A 368 -20.29 -9.81 2.88
C TYR A 368 -19.96 -8.32 2.75
N GLN A 369 -19.95 -7.58 3.85
CA GLN A 369 -19.48 -6.19 3.88
C GLN A 369 -18.05 -6.08 3.36
N ASN A 370 -17.17 -6.99 3.80
CA ASN A 370 -15.77 -7.00 3.39
C ASN A 370 -15.61 -7.29 1.89
N LEU A 371 -16.38 -8.25 1.36
CA LEU A 371 -16.40 -8.52 -0.09
C LEU A 371 -16.81 -7.28 -0.88
N VAL A 372 -17.93 -6.65 -0.51
CA VAL A 372 -18.47 -5.49 -1.23
C VAL A 372 -17.48 -4.32 -1.15
N SER A 373 -16.90 -4.07 0.03
CA SER A 373 -15.82 -3.09 0.24
C SER A 373 -14.63 -3.32 -0.69
N MET A 374 -14.12 -4.54 -0.78
CA MET A 374 -12.99 -4.86 -1.67
C MET A 374 -13.36 -4.66 -3.15
N VAL A 375 -14.55 -5.08 -3.58
CA VAL A 375 -14.99 -4.90 -4.97
C VAL A 375 -15.08 -3.41 -5.33
N PHE A 376 -15.66 -2.58 -4.46
CA PHE A 376 -15.72 -1.13 -4.68
C PHE A 376 -14.32 -0.49 -4.67
N ALA A 377 -13.40 -0.95 -3.82
CA ALA A 377 -12.01 -0.48 -3.85
C ALA A 377 -11.34 -0.80 -5.19
N LEU A 378 -11.49 -2.01 -5.71
CA LEU A 378 -10.96 -2.38 -7.04
C LEU A 378 -11.58 -1.53 -8.16
N MET A 379 -12.89 -1.27 -8.11
CA MET A 379 -13.56 -0.37 -9.05
C MET A 379 -13.02 1.06 -8.97
N ALA A 380 -12.83 1.59 -7.76
CA ALA A 380 -12.28 2.91 -7.53
C ALA A 380 -10.85 3.03 -8.05
N PHE A 381 -9.99 2.02 -7.83
CA PHE A 381 -8.62 2.01 -8.33
C PHE A 381 -8.57 2.07 -9.86
N ARG A 382 -9.38 1.24 -10.53
CA ARG A 382 -9.50 1.24 -11.98
C ARG A 382 -10.01 2.58 -12.51
N ASP A 383 -11.11 3.10 -11.95
CA ASP A 383 -11.74 4.31 -12.46
C ASP A 383 -10.89 5.56 -12.17
N LYS A 384 -10.14 5.57 -11.07
CA LYS A 384 -9.13 6.60 -10.79
C LYS A 384 -7.94 6.52 -11.73
N TRP A 385 -7.43 5.31 -12.00
CA TRP A 385 -6.33 5.11 -12.94
C TRP A 385 -6.70 5.54 -14.37
N MET A 386 -7.86 5.10 -14.85
CA MET A 386 -8.38 5.44 -16.17
C MET A 386 -9.04 6.82 -16.23
N ARG A 387 -8.98 7.59 -15.14
CA ARG A 387 -9.49 8.97 -15.06
C ARG A 387 -10.95 9.09 -15.49
N ARG A 388 -11.76 8.09 -15.17
CA ARG A 388 -13.17 8.00 -15.59
C ARG A 388 -14.01 9.05 -14.86
N GLY A 389 -14.84 9.74 -15.63
CA GLY A 389 -15.73 10.79 -15.14
C GLY A 389 -14.96 12.04 -14.70
N LYS A 390 -15.39 12.63 -13.59
CA LYS A 390 -14.91 13.94 -13.11
C LYS A 390 -13.47 13.92 -12.60
N ALA A 391 -12.95 12.75 -12.25
CA ALA A 391 -11.55 12.54 -11.87
C ALA A 391 -10.57 12.94 -12.98
N GLY A 392 -10.90 12.75 -14.26
CA GLY A 392 -10.00 13.06 -15.36
C GLY A 392 -9.79 14.54 -15.66
N LYS A 393 -10.67 15.41 -15.14
CA LYS A 393 -10.60 16.85 -15.36
C LYS A 393 -9.89 17.59 -14.22
N LYS A 394 -9.79 17.01 -13.01
CA LYS A 394 -9.03 17.57 -11.89
C LYS A 394 -7.51 17.48 -12.10
N ASP A 395 -7.05 16.38 -12.70
CA ASP A 395 -5.63 16.11 -12.94
C ASP A 395 -5.16 16.53 -14.35
N ALA A 396 -5.73 17.62 -14.90
CA ALA A 396 -5.44 18.10 -16.25
C ALA A 396 -3.96 18.52 -16.47
N ASN A 397 -3.19 18.72 -15.39
CA ASN A 397 -1.76 19.03 -15.45
C ASN A 397 -0.86 17.80 -15.60
N GLU A 398 -1.35 16.57 -15.35
CA GLU A 398 -0.58 15.35 -15.59
C GLU A 398 -0.96 14.77 -16.94
N SER A 399 -0.21 15.10 -17.99
CA SER A 399 -0.53 14.75 -19.38
C SER A 399 -0.44 13.27 -19.74
N HIS A 400 -0.01 12.38 -18.83
CA HIS A 400 0.18 10.95 -19.13
C HIS A 400 -0.43 10.01 -18.08
N VAL A 401 -1.23 9.04 -18.54
CA VAL A 401 -1.77 7.96 -17.70
C VAL A 401 -0.71 6.84 -17.57
N PRO A 402 -0.32 6.43 -16.35
CA PRO A 402 0.67 5.36 -16.17
C PRO A 402 0.31 4.09 -16.95
N ARG A 403 1.30 3.46 -17.60
CA ARG A 403 1.06 2.26 -18.43
C ARG A 403 0.89 0.99 -17.60
N LEU A 404 1.48 0.96 -16.40
CA LEU A 404 1.40 -0.17 -15.48
C LEU A 404 0.52 0.17 -14.28
N HIS A 405 -0.36 -0.75 -13.91
CA HIS A 405 -1.14 -0.70 -12.68
C HIS A 405 -0.88 -1.96 -11.85
N LEU A 406 -0.16 -1.81 -10.74
CA LEU A 406 0.09 -2.88 -9.78
C LEU A 406 -0.90 -2.79 -8.62
N VAL A 407 -1.75 -3.79 -8.45
CA VAL A 407 -2.73 -3.83 -7.36
C VAL A 407 -2.31 -4.86 -6.32
N LEU A 408 -2.08 -4.41 -5.09
CA LEU A 408 -1.71 -5.27 -3.96
C LEU A 408 -2.95 -5.57 -3.12
N VAL A 409 -3.26 -6.84 -2.87
CA VAL A 409 -4.41 -7.27 -2.05
C VAL A 409 -3.92 -8.18 -0.93
N GLU A 410 -3.87 -7.66 0.29
CA GLU A 410 -3.37 -8.38 1.45
C GLU A 410 -4.48 -9.15 2.16
N GLU A 411 -4.29 -10.46 2.32
CA GLU A 411 -5.17 -11.41 3.04
C GLU A 411 -6.67 -11.22 2.75
N PRO A 412 -7.13 -11.32 1.48
CA PRO A 412 -8.54 -11.14 1.09
C PRO A 412 -9.48 -12.06 1.87
N GLU A 413 -9.01 -13.22 2.31
CA GLU A 413 -9.78 -14.22 3.05
C GLU A 413 -10.28 -13.82 4.43
N ALA A 414 -9.74 -12.75 5.04
CA ALA A 414 -10.13 -12.34 6.39
C ALA A 414 -11.66 -12.13 6.47
N HIS A 415 -12.32 -12.81 7.41
CA HIS A 415 -13.78 -12.79 7.61
C HIS A 415 -14.64 -13.30 6.42
N LEU A 416 -14.04 -13.87 5.36
CA LEU A 416 -14.78 -14.43 4.23
C LEU A 416 -15.02 -15.94 4.38
N HIS A 417 -16.19 -16.40 3.97
CA HIS A 417 -16.47 -17.82 3.81
C HIS A 417 -15.65 -18.40 2.64
N ALA A 418 -15.19 -19.65 2.74
CA ALA A 418 -14.30 -20.31 1.77
C ALA A 418 -14.77 -20.19 0.31
N GLN A 419 -16.07 -20.38 0.04
CA GLN A 419 -16.64 -20.23 -1.31
C GLN A 419 -16.47 -18.80 -1.85
N VAL A 420 -16.69 -17.79 -1.00
CA VAL A 420 -16.58 -16.39 -1.37
C VAL A 420 -15.13 -16.01 -1.67
N GLN A 421 -14.16 -16.62 -0.95
CA GLN A 421 -12.74 -16.43 -1.20
C GLN A 421 -12.35 -16.87 -2.63
N GLN A 422 -12.84 -18.03 -3.08
CA GLN A 422 -12.58 -18.53 -4.43
C GLN A 422 -13.19 -17.62 -5.50
N VAL A 423 -14.46 -17.27 -5.33
CA VAL A 423 -15.18 -16.36 -6.25
C VAL A 423 -14.47 -15.01 -6.33
N PHE A 424 -14.04 -14.45 -5.21
CA PHE A 424 -13.32 -13.18 -5.20
C PHE A 424 -12.06 -13.24 -6.05
N ILE A 425 -11.23 -14.27 -5.89
CA ILE A 425 -9.94 -14.39 -6.60
C ILE A 425 -10.16 -14.62 -8.10
N ALA A 426 -11.17 -15.40 -8.47
CA ALA A 426 -11.53 -15.63 -9.87
C ALA A 426 -12.00 -14.34 -10.56
N HIS A 427 -12.70 -13.46 -9.85
CA HIS A 427 -13.32 -12.27 -10.45
C HIS A 427 -12.57 -10.95 -10.21
N ALA A 428 -11.73 -10.83 -9.19
CA ALA A 428 -11.07 -9.57 -8.82
C ALA A 428 -10.28 -8.94 -9.97
N TYR A 429 -9.49 -9.75 -10.70
CA TYR A 429 -8.75 -9.28 -11.87
C TYR A 429 -9.69 -8.78 -12.98
N SER A 430 -10.81 -9.46 -13.20
CA SER A 430 -11.80 -9.04 -14.21
C SER A 430 -12.43 -7.69 -13.88
N VAL A 431 -12.66 -7.40 -12.59
CA VAL A 431 -13.20 -6.09 -12.14
C VAL A 431 -12.23 -4.95 -12.50
N LEU A 432 -10.93 -5.16 -12.25
CA LEU A 432 -9.88 -4.20 -12.59
C LEU A 432 -9.76 -3.95 -14.09
N ARG A 433 -10.01 -4.96 -14.93
CA ARG A 433 -9.92 -4.87 -16.40
C ARG A 433 -11.23 -4.48 -17.09
N LYS A 434 -12.35 -4.39 -16.37
CA LYS A 434 -13.67 -4.08 -16.93
C LYS A 434 -13.80 -2.58 -17.28
N HIS A 435 -13.12 -2.17 -18.34
CA HIS A 435 -13.12 -0.83 -18.93
C HIS A 435 -12.82 -0.94 -20.43
N GLU A 436 -13.36 -0.03 -21.25
CA GLU A 436 -13.27 -0.08 -22.72
C GLU A 436 -11.82 -0.06 -23.22
N LEU A 437 -10.97 0.74 -22.59
CA LEU A 437 -9.54 0.86 -22.90
C LEU A 437 -8.65 -0.24 -22.28
N LEU A 438 -9.17 -1.03 -21.34
CA LEU A 438 -8.41 -2.10 -20.69
C LEU A 438 -8.75 -3.43 -21.32
N GLY A 439 -9.95 -3.98 -21.08
CA GLY A 439 -10.50 -5.17 -21.74
C GLY A 439 -9.44 -6.20 -22.16
N GLU A 440 -9.26 -6.35 -23.47
CA GLU A 440 -8.22 -7.18 -24.10
C GLU A 440 -7.02 -6.38 -24.62
N SER A 441 -7.02 -5.04 -24.49
CA SER A 441 -5.93 -4.18 -24.92
C SER A 441 -4.67 -4.37 -24.08
N GLU A 442 -3.52 -4.40 -24.75
CA GLU A 442 -2.18 -4.48 -24.13
C GLU A 442 -1.51 -3.09 -23.98
N GLU A 443 -2.22 -2.02 -24.33
CA GLU A 443 -1.71 -0.65 -24.21
C GLU A 443 -1.48 -0.26 -22.74
N PHE A 444 -2.35 -0.74 -21.85
CA PHE A 444 -2.27 -0.58 -20.41
C PHE A 444 -2.28 -1.96 -19.76
N GLN A 445 -1.36 -2.20 -18.83
CA GLN A 445 -1.21 -3.49 -18.17
C GLN A 445 -1.60 -3.40 -16.70
N THR A 446 -2.45 -4.31 -16.25
CA THR A 446 -2.76 -4.51 -14.83
C THR A 446 -2.06 -5.77 -14.34
N GLN A 447 -1.35 -5.70 -13.22
CA GLN A 447 -0.80 -6.83 -12.50
C GLN A 447 -1.35 -6.84 -11.08
N MET A 448 -1.92 -7.96 -10.64
CA MET A 448 -2.49 -8.09 -9.31
C MET A 448 -1.61 -9.01 -8.45
N VAL A 449 -1.24 -8.59 -7.25
CA VAL A 449 -0.49 -9.40 -6.29
C VAL A 449 -1.36 -9.61 -5.06
N VAL A 450 -1.64 -10.87 -4.75
CA VAL A 450 -2.47 -11.26 -3.60
C VAL A 450 -1.62 -12.00 -2.58
N SER A 451 -1.69 -11.64 -1.30
CA SER A 451 -1.10 -12.46 -0.24
C SER A 451 -2.18 -13.24 0.47
N THR A 452 -1.91 -14.51 0.76
CA THR A 452 -2.88 -15.39 1.40
C THR A 452 -2.21 -16.42 2.29
N HIS A 453 -2.90 -16.79 3.37
CA HIS A 453 -2.69 -18.00 4.13
C HIS A 453 -3.80 -19.04 3.88
N SER A 454 -4.86 -18.67 3.14
CA SER A 454 -5.96 -19.57 2.81
C SER A 454 -5.57 -20.60 1.75
N SER A 455 -5.81 -21.87 2.09
CA SER A 455 -5.69 -22.98 1.15
C SER A 455 -6.73 -22.91 0.03
N HIS A 456 -7.90 -22.32 0.28
CA HIS A 456 -8.96 -22.17 -0.73
C HIS A 456 -8.58 -21.17 -1.81
N VAL A 457 -7.95 -20.05 -1.44
CA VAL A 457 -7.40 -19.06 -2.38
C VAL A 457 -6.27 -19.66 -3.20
N ALA A 458 -5.33 -20.34 -2.52
CA ALA A 458 -4.21 -20.99 -3.19
C ALA A 458 -4.64 -22.11 -4.15
N HIS A 459 -5.76 -22.78 -3.87
CA HIS A 459 -6.30 -23.84 -4.73
C HIS A 459 -6.90 -23.31 -6.03
N GLU A 460 -7.52 -22.13 -5.99
CA GLU A 460 -8.17 -21.50 -7.16
C GLU A 460 -7.14 -20.84 -8.08
N ALA A 461 -6.04 -20.33 -7.52
CA ALA A 461 -5.00 -19.68 -8.29
C ALA A 461 -4.23 -20.67 -9.20
N ASP A 462 -3.81 -20.18 -10.37
CA ASP A 462 -2.96 -20.98 -11.25
C ASP A 462 -1.58 -21.21 -10.65
N PHE A 463 -1.03 -22.41 -10.84
CA PHE A 463 0.22 -22.85 -10.25
C PHE A 463 1.41 -21.97 -10.69
N ALA A 464 1.43 -21.56 -11.96
CA ALA A 464 2.46 -20.67 -12.49
C ALA A 464 2.45 -19.27 -11.83
N SER A 465 1.33 -18.92 -11.17
CA SER A 465 1.12 -17.64 -10.49
C SER A 465 1.47 -17.70 -8.99
N LEU A 466 1.73 -18.89 -8.44
CA LEU A 466 2.01 -19.07 -7.01
C LEU A 466 3.48 -18.78 -6.68
N ARG A 467 3.72 -18.01 -5.62
CA ARG A 467 5.05 -17.77 -5.03
C ARG A 467 5.03 -18.23 -3.58
N TYR A 468 5.82 -19.25 -3.26
CA TYR A 468 5.85 -19.84 -1.93
C TYR A 468 6.90 -19.18 -1.05
N PHE A 469 6.45 -18.56 0.04
CA PHE A 469 7.30 -17.95 1.05
C PHE A 469 7.62 -18.98 2.13
N ARG A 470 8.89 -19.38 2.20
CA ARG A 470 9.40 -20.37 3.16
C ARG A 470 10.22 -19.69 4.24
N ARG A 471 9.86 -19.92 5.50
CA ARG A 471 10.69 -19.55 6.65
C ARG A 471 11.86 -20.52 6.76
N MET A 472 13.08 -20.00 6.80
CA MET A 472 14.28 -20.82 7.01
C MET A 472 14.53 -21.01 8.51
N PRO A 473 15.09 -22.16 8.94
CA PRO A 473 15.55 -22.33 10.31
C PRO A 473 16.69 -21.34 10.60
N VAL A 474 16.76 -20.87 11.85
CA VAL A 474 17.85 -19.99 12.28
C VAL A 474 19.14 -20.81 12.34
N HIS A 475 20.19 -20.33 11.68
CA HIS A 475 21.51 -20.96 11.78
C HIS A 475 22.05 -20.86 13.21
N ALA A 476 22.79 -21.86 13.68
CA ALA A 476 23.41 -21.87 15.01
C ALA A 476 24.66 -20.97 15.08
N VAL A 477 24.55 -19.74 14.60
CA VAL A 477 25.60 -18.71 14.60
C VAL A 477 25.11 -17.54 15.44
N ARG A 478 26.01 -16.98 16.27
CA ARG A 478 25.68 -15.83 17.13
C ARG A 478 25.24 -14.64 16.26
N GLY A 479 24.04 -14.12 16.52
CA GLY A 479 23.45 -13.01 15.75
C GLY A 479 22.66 -13.42 14.51
N ALA A 480 22.51 -14.71 14.23
CA ALA A 480 21.65 -15.18 13.14
C ALA A 480 20.17 -14.84 13.40
N VAL A 481 19.48 -14.39 12.36
CA VAL A 481 18.07 -14.00 12.41
C VAL A 481 17.24 -14.89 11.48
N PRO A 482 15.94 -15.10 11.76
CA PRO A 482 15.08 -15.90 10.89
C PRO A 482 14.82 -15.17 9.57
N VAL A 483 15.44 -15.67 8.50
CA VAL A 483 15.25 -15.19 7.13
C VAL A 483 14.21 -16.01 6.38
N SER A 484 13.68 -15.44 5.30
CA SER A 484 12.72 -16.11 4.42
C SER A 484 13.30 -16.24 3.01
N ARG A 485 12.99 -17.35 2.34
CA ARG A 485 13.28 -17.58 0.93
C ARG A 485 11.98 -17.65 0.15
N VAL A 486 12.03 -17.25 -1.12
CA VAL A 486 10.88 -17.31 -2.02
C VAL A 486 11.15 -18.32 -3.12
N VAL A 487 10.24 -19.27 -3.27
CA VAL A 487 10.31 -20.29 -4.33
C VAL A 487 9.20 -20.02 -5.34
N GLY A 488 9.60 -19.68 -6.56
CA GLY A 488 8.70 -19.57 -7.70
C GLY A 488 8.31 -20.96 -8.20
N LEU A 489 7.06 -21.35 -7.99
CA LEU A 489 6.59 -22.70 -8.32
C LEU A 489 6.54 -22.97 -9.84
N SER A 490 6.56 -21.92 -10.67
CA SER A 490 6.70 -22.02 -12.12
C SER A 490 8.03 -22.63 -12.56
N ARG A 491 9.14 -22.31 -11.87
CA ARG A 491 10.50 -22.71 -12.26
C ARG A 491 10.95 -24.03 -11.62
N THR A 492 10.32 -24.47 -10.53
CA THR A 492 10.80 -25.61 -9.72
C THR A 492 10.59 -26.98 -10.37
N PHE A 493 9.61 -27.13 -11.26
CA PHE A 493 9.17 -28.46 -11.74
C PHE A 493 9.37 -28.71 -13.23
N GLY A 494 10.14 -27.84 -13.91
CA GLY A 494 10.36 -27.92 -15.36
C GLY A 494 9.10 -27.64 -16.18
N ASP A 495 9.21 -27.76 -17.51
CA ASP A 495 8.11 -27.41 -18.42
C ASP A 495 7.14 -28.54 -18.74
N ASP A 496 7.42 -29.75 -18.28
CA ASP A 496 6.63 -30.95 -18.54
C ASP A 496 5.18 -30.85 -17.98
N GLU A 497 4.20 -31.00 -18.87
CA GLU A 497 2.75 -30.90 -18.55
C GLU A 497 2.30 -31.98 -17.56
N ASP A 498 2.85 -33.19 -17.64
CA ASP A 498 2.50 -34.30 -16.76
C ASP A 498 3.03 -34.08 -15.35
N THR A 499 4.26 -33.58 -15.23
CA THR A 499 4.86 -33.16 -13.96
C THR A 499 4.09 -31.99 -13.35
N LYS A 500 3.74 -30.96 -14.15
CA LYS A 500 2.89 -29.85 -13.70
C LYS A 500 1.52 -30.35 -13.21
N ARG A 501 0.91 -31.31 -13.90
CA ARG A 501 -0.39 -31.89 -13.51
C ARG A 501 -0.29 -32.74 -12.24
N PHE A 502 0.75 -33.57 -12.12
CA PHE A 502 1.02 -34.38 -10.93
C PHE A 502 1.28 -33.50 -9.71
N VAL A 503 2.16 -32.51 -9.84
CA VAL A 503 2.50 -31.55 -8.78
C VAL A 503 1.29 -30.70 -8.42
N ARG A 504 0.50 -30.24 -9.39
CA ARG A 504 -0.78 -29.55 -9.14
C ARG A 504 -1.71 -30.44 -8.32
N ARG A 505 -1.86 -31.74 -8.63
CA ARG A 505 -2.67 -32.67 -7.82
C ARG A 505 -2.08 -32.92 -6.42
N TYR A 506 -0.77 -33.13 -6.34
CA TYR A 506 -0.05 -33.47 -5.12
C TYR A 506 -0.01 -32.30 -4.13
N LEU A 507 0.31 -31.08 -4.59
CA LEU A 507 0.26 -29.88 -3.77
C LEU A 507 -1.18 -29.45 -3.45
N LYS A 508 -2.16 -29.69 -4.32
CA LYS A 508 -3.58 -29.54 -3.95
C LYS A 508 -3.95 -30.42 -2.75
N SER A 509 -3.46 -31.67 -2.71
CA SER A 509 -3.62 -32.52 -1.52
C SER A 509 -2.76 -32.07 -0.33
N LEU A 510 -1.54 -31.58 -0.54
CA LEU A 510 -0.61 -31.22 0.54
C LEU A 510 -0.92 -29.88 1.19
N ILE A 511 -1.39 -28.88 0.45
CA ILE A 511 -1.83 -27.59 0.99
C ILE A 511 -3.08 -27.79 1.86
N ALA A 512 -3.98 -28.70 1.47
CA ALA A 512 -5.08 -29.14 2.33
C ALA A 512 -4.57 -29.80 3.63
N ILE A 513 -3.50 -30.61 3.55
CA ILE A 513 -2.88 -31.28 4.71
C ILE A 513 -2.07 -30.31 5.59
N CYS A 514 -1.37 -29.33 5.02
CA CYS A 514 -0.65 -28.29 5.77
C CYS A 514 -1.62 -27.40 6.54
N SER A 515 -2.78 -27.09 5.96
CA SER A 515 -3.88 -26.39 6.64
C SER A 515 -4.38 -27.16 7.89
N LEU A 516 -4.44 -28.50 7.82
CA LEU A 516 -4.81 -29.36 8.95
C LEU A 516 -3.75 -29.40 10.06
N ARG A 517 -2.45 -29.23 9.74
CA ARG A 517 -1.39 -29.13 10.75
C ARG A 517 -1.37 -27.78 11.48
N THR A 518 -1.73 -26.68 10.81
CA THR A 518 -1.92 -25.37 11.47
C THR A 518 -3.12 -25.32 12.41
N ALA A 519 -4.13 -26.17 12.23
CA ALA A 519 -5.27 -26.27 13.13
C ALA A 519 -4.98 -27.06 14.43
N ARG A 520 -3.84 -27.77 14.52
CA ARG A 520 -3.42 -28.54 15.72
C ARG A 520 -2.48 -27.77 16.66
N SER A 521 -2.20 -26.50 16.39
CA SER A 521 -1.34 -25.66 17.23
C SER A 521 -2.06 -24.43 17.81
N TRP A 522 -3.38 -24.54 18.03
CA TRP A 522 -4.15 -23.64 18.87
C TRP A 522 -4.53 -24.34 20.18
#